data_AF-A0A6G7GPK2-F1
#
_entry.id   AF-A0A6G7GPK2-F1
#
_cell.length_a   1.000
_cell.length_b   1.000
_cell.length_c   1.000
_cell.angle_alpha   90.00
_cell.angle_beta   90.00
_cell.angle_gamma   90.00
#
_symmetry.space_group_name_H-M   'P 1'
#
loop_
_entity.id
_entity.type
_entity.pdbx_description
1 polymer ?
#
loop_
_entity_poly.entity_id
_entity_poly.type
_entity_poly.pdbx_seq_one_letter_code
_entity_poly.pdbx_strand_id
1 'polypeptide(L)'
;MGWIASEKTLAMTGIVNRKMKQLNFERKLIDWYEKNKGRKIKWGMFDCATSVLEAVEIVYGERIVPPDLWSSRKEAIKIYKNLYSPVQSFIDAGFEIGKYPCTGDVLVLKTSPMNTCCVVINKHYTVIDEKEGLQLRKISDAAGNYTILRRSEIRGLTSEKGETVCLRQVQV
;
A
#
# COMPACT_ATOMS: atom_id res chain seq x y z
N MET A 1 23.08 -19.09 -34.98
CA MET A 1 23.59 -17.78 -34.53
C MET A 1 22.67 -17.27 -33.43
N GLY A 2 23.13 -17.31 -32.18
CA GLY A 2 22.33 -16.88 -31.02
C GLY A 2 22.42 -15.37 -30.83
N TRP A 3 21.28 -14.71 -30.72
CA TRP A 3 21.21 -13.28 -30.40
C TRP A 3 21.49 -13.11 -28.90
N ILE A 4 22.72 -12.74 -28.55
CA ILE A 4 23.03 -12.32 -27.18
C ILE A 4 22.54 -10.87 -27.06
N ALA A 5 21.37 -10.69 -26.46
CA ALA A 5 20.88 -9.36 -26.11
C ALA A 5 21.90 -8.70 -25.17
N SER A 6 22.37 -7.51 -25.53
CA SER A 6 23.36 -6.80 -24.70
C SER A 6 22.81 -6.49 -23.31
N GLU A 7 23.66 -6.47 -22.28
CA GLU A 7 23.27 -6.14 -20.90
C GLU A 7 22.54 -4.79 -20.81
N LYS A 8 22.86 -3.84 -21.68
CA LYS A 8 22.16 -2.53 -21.78
C LYS A 8 20.72 -2.69 -22.27
N THR A 9 20.47 -3.58 -23.23
CA THR A 9 19.13 -3.91 -23.74
C THR A 9 18.30 -4.66 -22.68
N LEU A 10 18.92 -5.58 -21.93
CA LEU A 10 18.29 -6.28 -20.82
C LEU A 10 17.96 -5.35 -19.64
N ALA A 11 18.86 -4.41 -19.32
CA ALA A 11 18.62 -3.39 -18.30
C ALA A 11 17.51 -2.40 -18.71
N MET A 12 17.49 -1.94 -19.97
CA MET A 12 16.44 -1.04 -20.47
C MET A 12 15.07 -1.71 -20.51
N THR A 13 14.99 -2.96 -20.98
CA THR A 13 13.72 -3.72 -20.98
C THR A 13 13.23 -4.00 -19.56
N GLY A 14 14.14 -4.29 -18.63
CA GLY A 14 13.83 -4.40 -17.20
C GLY A 14 13.28 -3.09 -16.60
N ILE A 15 13.87 -1.94 -16.91
CA ILE A 15 13.41 -0.62 -16.45
C ILE A 15 12.03 -0.27 -17.03
N VAL A 16 11.81 -0.51 -18.32
CA VAL A 16 10.52 -0.26 -18.99
C VAL A 16 9.42 -1.14 -18.40
N ASN A 17 9.70 -2.43 -18.17
CA ASN A 17 8.75 -3.35 -17.56
C ASN A 17 8.40 -2.95 -16.11
N ARG A 18 9.39 -2.51 -15.31
CA ARG A 18 9.15 -1.96 -13.96
C ARG A 18 8.26 -0.71 -13.99
N LYS A 19 8.56 0.26 -14.87
CA LYS A 19 7.73 1.48 -15.03
C LYS A 19 6.30 1.16 -15.46
N MET A 20 6.11 0.22 -16.40
CA MET A 20 4.77 -0.19 -16.82
C MET A 20 3.99 -0.90 -15.71
N LYS A 21 4.64 -1.79 -14.95
CA LYS A 21 4.02 -2.43 -13.77
C LYS A 21 3.65 -1.39 -12.71
N GLN A 22 4.50 -0.39 -12.50
CA GLN A 22 4.24 0.70 -11.56
C GLN A 22 3.01 1.52 -11.98
N LEU A 23 2.99 2.02 -13.21
CA LEU A 23 1.83 2.74 -13.78
C LEU A 23 0.53 1.92 -13.71
N ASN A 24 0.62 0.60 -13.87
CA ASN A 24 -0.53 -0.28 -13.82
C ASN A 24 -1.13 -0.41 -12.42
N PHE A 25 -0.33 -0.55 -11.35
CA PHE A 25 -0.93 -0.64 -10.01
C PHE A 25 -1.46 0.72 -9.55
N GLU A 26 -0.79 1.83 -9.89
CA GLU A 26 -1.25 3.17 -9.53
C GLU A 26 -2.64 3.45 -10.11
N ARG A 27 -2.83 3.13 -11.40
CA ARG A 27 -4.14 3.22 -12.04
C ARG A 27 -5.17 2.29 -11.40
N LYS A 28 -4.80 1.04 -11.11
CA LYS A 28 -5.70 0.07 -10.45
C LYS A 28 -6.12 0.54 -9.05
N LEU A 29 -5.22 1.17 -8.29
CA LEU A 29 -5.55 1.75 -6.97
C LEU A 29 -6.52 2.91 -7.09
N ILE A 30 -6.33 3.80 -8.08
CA ILE A 30 -7.25 4.89 -8.35
C ILE A 30 -8.63 4.34 -8.75
N ASP A 31 -8.67 3.39 -9.70
CA ASP A 31 -9.92 2.76 -10.14
C ASP A 31 -10.63 2.02 -8.98
N TRP A 32 -9.87 1.35 -8.09
CA TRP A 32 -10.40 0.73 -6.89
C TRP A 32 -10.99 1.76 -5.92
N TYR A 33 -10.30 2.88 -5.69
CA TYR A 33 -10.80 3.95 -4.84
C TYR A 33 -12.10 4.54 -5.41
N GLU A 34 -12.13 4.91 -6.68
CA GLU A 34 -13.32 5.50 -7.29
C GLU A 34 -14.55 4.58 -7.23
N LYS A 35 -14.36 3.26 -7.39
CA LYS A 35 -15.43 2.26 -7.24
C LYS A 35 -15.93 2.12 -5.80
N ASN A 36 -15.09 2.38 -4.81
CA ASN A 36 -15.40 2.19 -3.39
C ASN A 36 -15.59 3.51 -2.62
N LYS A 37 -15.44 4.66 -3.26
CA LYS A 37 -15.59 5.97 -2.64
C LYS A 37 -16.98 6.10 -2.01
N GLY A 38 -17.02 6.53 -0.76
CA GLY A 38 -18.27 6.64 0.00
C GLY A 38 -18.84 5.31 0.51
N ARG A 39 -18.21 4.17 0.21
CA ARG A 39 -18.63 2.87 0.74
C ARG A 39 -18.46 2.87 2.26
N LYS A 40 -19.55 2.58 2.97
CA LYS A 40 -19.61 2.59 4.44
C LYS A 40 -18.92 1.36 5.03
N ILE A 41 -18.49 1.49 6.28
CA ILE A 41 -17.85 0.41 7.03
C ILE A 41 -18.77 -0.81 7.11
N LYS A 42 -18.20 -1.97 6.80
CA LYS A 42 -18.75 -3.28 7.15
C LYS A 42 -17.62 -4.09 7.77
N TRP A 43 -17.60 -4.18 9.10
CA TRP A 43 -16.52 -4.83 9.85
C TRP A 43 -16.19 -6.23 9.30
N GLY A 44 -14.89 -6.49 9.08
CA GLY A 44 -14.38 -7.76 8.55
C GLY A 44 -14.51 -7.93 7.04
N MET A 45 -15.21 -7.02 6.37
CA MET A 45 -15.40 -7.04 4.91
C MET A 45 -14.89 -5.77 4.23
N PHE A 46 -15.16 -4.61 4.81
CA PHE A 46 -14.77 -3.31 4.28
C PHE A 46 -14.56 -2.33 5.44
N ASP A 47 -13.37 -2.35 6.01
CA ASP A 47 -12.89 -1.47 7.07
C ASP A 47 -11.44 -1.04 6.82
N CYS A 48 -10.85 -0.30 7.77
CA CYS A 48 -9.51 0.27 7.60
C CYS A 48 -8.43 -0.78 7.35
N ALA A 49 -8.54 -1.97 7.93
CA ALA A 49 -7.56 -3.03 7.68
C ALA A 49 -7.85 -3.76 6.37
N THR A 50 -9.10 -4.18 6.12
CA THR A 50 -9.39 -4.92 4.88
C THR A 50 -9.14 -4.08 3.64
N SER A 51 -9.42 -2.78 3.69
CA SER A 51 -9.11 -1.85 2.59
C SER A 51 -7.61 -1.72 2.31
N VAL A 52 -6.77 -1.71 3.36
CA VAL A 52 -5.31 -1.73 3.20
C VAL A 52 -4.86 -3.03 2.58
N LEU A 53 -5.40 -4.15 3.01
CA LEU A 53 -5.03 -5.46 2.49
C LEU A 53 -5.48 -5.65 1.01
N GLU A 54 -6.67 -5.19 0.63
CA GLU A 54 -7.12 -5.15 -0.77
C GLU A 54 -6.18 -4.30 -1.63
N ALA A 55 -5.75 -3.14 -1.12
CA ALA A 55 -4.82 -2.27 -1.81
C ALA A 55 -3.41 -2.89 -1.91
N VAL A 56 -2.93 -3.58 -0.87
CA VAL A 56 -1.68 -4.35 -0.89
C VAL A 56 -1.78 -5.49 -1.92
N GLU A 57 -2.93 -6.17 -2.06
CA GLU A 57 -3.15 -7.15 -3.13
C GLU A 57 -3.05 -6.53 -4.54
N ILE A 58 -3.59 -5.32 -4.73
CA ILE A 58 -3.47 -4.59 -6.00
C ILE A 58 -2.00 -4.24 -6.31
N VAL A 59 -1.25 -3.80 -5.31
CA VAL A 59 0.14 -3.33 -5.47
C VAL A 59 1.11 -4.50 -5.66
N TYR A 60 0.96 -5.56 -4.87
CA TYR A 60 1.93 -6.64 -4.77
C TYR A 60 1.49 -7.94 -5.43
N GLY A 61 0.21 -8.06 -5.83
CA GLY A 61 -0.35 -9.25 -6.50
C GLY A 61 -0.56 -10.45 -5.56
N GLU A 62 -0.39 -10.26 -4.25
CA GLU A 62 -0.58 -11.29 -3.24
C GLU A 62 -1.99 -11.17 -2.66
N ARG A 63 -2.78 -12.24 -2.78
CA ARG A 63 -4.08 -12.31 -2.12
C ARG A 63 -3.88 -12.52 -0.64
N ILE A 64 -4.07 -11.47 0.16
CA ILE A 64 -3.76 -11.50 1.59
C ILE A 64 -5.00 -11.78 2.46
N VAL A 65 -6.23 -11.76 1.92
CA VAL A 65 -7.44 -11.72 2.78
C VAL A 65 -8.48 -12.80 2.48
N PRO A 66 -8.79 -13.68 3.45
CA PRO A 66 -10.07 -14.38 3.47
C PRO A 66 -11.19 -13.42 3.91
N PRO A 67 -12.41 -13.54 3.34
CA PRO A 67 -13.55 -12.74 3.81
C PRO A 67 -13.81 -13.00 5.30
N ASP A 68 -14.32 -11.97 6.00
CA ASP A 68 -14.82 -12.03 7.38
C ASP A 68 -13.74 -12.21 8.47
N LEU A 69 -12.71 -11.36 8.47
CA LEU A 69 -11.63 -11.38 9.49
C LEU A 69 -12.14 -11.21 10.94
N TRP A 70 -13.25 -10.48 11.12
CA TRP A 70 -13.92 -10.24 12.39
C TRP A 70 -15.35 -9.76 12.15
N SER A 71 -16.24 -9.93 13.13
CA SER A 71 -17.65 -9.59 12.98
C SER A 71 -18.02 -8.20 13.51
N SER A 72 -17.14 -7.56 14.29
CA SER A 72 -17.46 -6.30 14.97
C SER A 72 -16.24 -5.41 15.24
N ARG A 73 -16.50 -4.12 15.48
CA ARG A 73 -15.49 -3.15 15.97
C ARG A 73 -14.78 -3.64 17.23
N LYS A 74 -15.52 -4.25 18.17
CA LYS A 74 -14.97 -4.71 19.45
C LYS A 74 -13.96 -5.84 19.24
N GLU A 75 -14.28 -6.78 18.34
CA GLU A 75 -13.37 -7.85 17.95
C GLU A 75 -12.14 -7.32 17.22
N ALA A 76 -12.33 -6.43 16.24
CA ALA A 76 -11.24 -5.78 15.53
C ALA A 76 -10.27 -5.08 16.49
N ILE A 77 -10.78 -4.29 17.43
CA ILE A 77 -9.96 -3.60 18.45
C ILE A 77 -9.24 -4.59 19.37
N LYS A 78 -9.90 -5.67 19.80
CA LYS A 78 -9.27 -6.71 20.62
C LYS A 78 -8.09 -7.35 19.87
N ILE A 79 -8.28 -7.65 18.59
CA ILE A 79 -7.24 -8.18 17.71
C ILE A 79 -6.11 -7.17 17.54
N TYR A 80 -6.40 -5.90 17.20
CA TYR A 80 -5.39 -4.85 17.05
C TYR A 80 -4.60 -4.56 18.32
N LYS A 81 -5.19 -4.74 19.51
CA LYS A 81 -4.49 -4.62 20.79
C LYS A 81 -3.54 -5.80 21.07
N ASN A 82 -3.87 -6.98 20.55
CA ASN A 82 -3.11 -8.21 20.76
C ASN A 82 -2.04 -8.44 19.68
N LEU A 83 -2.25 -7.92 18.48
CA LEU A 83 -1.25 -7.93 17.43
C LEU A 83 -0.14 -6.94 17.78
N TYR A 84 1.10 -7.35 17.51
CA TYR A 84 2.28 -6.49 17.51
C TYR A 84 1.97 -5.14 16.84
N SER A 85 2.72 -4.07 17.19
CA SER A 85 2.63 -2.78 16.51
C SER A 85 2.42 -2.99 14.99
N PRO A 86 1.41 -2.38 14.35
CA PRO A 86 1.14 -2.59 12.92
C PRO A 86 2.40 -2.41 12.06
N VAL A 87 3.27 -1.48 12.46
CA VAL A 87 4.60 -1.28 11.88
C VAL A 87 5.43 -2.57 11.88
N GLN A 88 5.55 -3.24 13.03
CA GLN A 88 6.33 -4.47 13.15
C GLN A 88 5.70 -5.60 12.33
N SER A 89 4.37 -5.73 12.34
CA SER A 89 3.67 -6.76 11.54
C SER A 89 3.99 -6.65 10.04
N PHE A 90 4.04 -5.43 9.52
CA PHE A 90 4.46 -5.18 8.14
C PHE A 90 5.96 -5.44 7.92
N ILE A 91 6.82 -5.07 8.88
CA ILE A 91 8.27 -5.36 8.80
C ILE A 91 8.52 -6.87 8.73
N ASP A 92 7.84 -7.65 9.58
CA ASP A 92 7.93 -9.11 9.59
C ASP A 92 7.40 -9.72 8.27
N ALA A 93 6.47 -9.04 7.60
CA ALA A 93 5.99 -9.37 6.25
C ALA A 93 6.93 -8.90 5.12
N GLY A 94 8.10 -8.34 5.45
CA GLY A 94 9.13 -7.91 4.51
C GLY A 94 8.98 -6.48 4.01
N PHE A 95 8.20 -5.62 4.68
CA PHE A 95 8.17 -4.19 4.39
C PHE A 95 9.34 -3.47 5.08
N GLU A 96 9.75 -2.37 4.50
CA GLU A 96 10.80 -1.48 5.00
C GLU A 96 10.21 -0.09 5.31
N ILE A 97 10.89 0.68 6.16
CA ILE A 97 10.49 2.05 6.48
C ILE A 97 10.88 2.98 5.32
N GLY A 98 9.88 3.61 4.71
CA GLY A 98 10.08 4.59 3.64
C GLY A 98 10.48 5.97 4.16
N LYS A 99 11.16 6.76 3.31
CA LYS A 99 11.50 8.17 3.61
C LYS A 99 10.44 9.17 3.15
N TYR A 100 9.84 8.92 1.98
CA TYR A 100 8.86 9.79 1.35
C TYR A 100 7.68 8.97 0.84
N PRO A 101 6.44 9.41 1.08
CA PRO A 101 5.26 8.65 0.68
C PRO A 101 5.11 8.66 -0.84
N CYS A 102 4.81 7.51 -1.42
CA CYS A 102 4.46 7.32 -2.82
C CYS A 102 3.20 6.45 -2.94
N THR A 103 2.51 6.52 -4.07
CA THR A 103 1.32 5.68 -4.33
C THR A 103 1.65 4.21 -4.09
N GLY A 104 0.78 3.51 -3.36
CA GLY A 104 0.94 2.11 -2.99
C GLY A 104 1.66 1.87 -1.65
N ASP A 105 2.26 2.90 -1.04
CA ASP A 105 2.79 2.77 0.32
C ASP A 105 1.66 2.58 1.34
N VAL A 106 1.98 1.86 2.41
CA VAL A 106 1.15 1.82 3.61
C VAL A 106 1.63 2.93 4.55
N LEU A 107 0.71 3.79 5.00
CA LEU A 107 0.94 4.70 6.11
C LEU A 107 0.34 4.10 7.38
N VAL A 108 1.14 4.06 8.44
CA VAL A 108 0.64 3.80 9.80
C VAL A 108 0.55 5.12 10.53
N LEU A 109 -0.66 5.65 10.64
CA LEU A 109 -0.95 6.87 11.39
C LEU A 109 -0.87 6.57 12.89
N LYS A 110 -0.17 7.43 13.63
CA LYS A 110 -0.07 7.36 15.09
C LYS A 110 -1.26 8.08 15.74
N THR A 111 -2.45 7.53 15.56
CA THR A 111 -3.69 8.07 16.15
C THR A 111 -3.91 7.51 17.55
N SER A 112 -4.30 8.34 18.51
CA SER A 112 -4.77 7.84 19.82
C SER A 112 -6.25 7.44 19.71
N PRO A 113 -6.70 6.30 20.26
CA PRO A 113 -5.97 5.34 21.11
C PRO A 113 -5.33 4.16 20.34
N MET A 114 -5.34 4.15 19.00
CA MET A 114 -4.80 3.04 18.20
C MET A 114 -4.18 3.53 16.89
N ASN A 115 -3.10 2.89 16.48
CA ASN A 115 -2.52 3.12 15.16
C ASN A 115 -3.50 2.71 14.06
N THR A 116 -3.59 3.51 13.00
CA THR A 116 -4.47 3.24 11.84
C THR A 116 -3.63 3.03 10.60
N CYS A 117 -3.88 1.96 9.86
CA CYS A 117 -3.22 1.72 8.58
C CYS A 117 -4.03 2.35 7.44
N CYS A 118 -3.34 2.95 6.48
CA CYS A 118 -3.91 3.61 5.32
C CYS A 118 -3.03 3.30 4.09
N VAL A 119 -3.57 3.43 2.88
CA VAL A 119 -2.76 3.37 1.65
C VAL A 119 -2.65 4.73 1.01
N VAL A 120 -1.46 5.02 0.49
CA VAL A 120 -1.21 6.25 -0.27
C VAL A 120 -1.74 6.10 -1.70
N ILE A 121 -2.55 7.07 -2.12
CA ILE A 121 -3.01 7.23 -3.50
C ILE A 121 -2.75 8.69 -3.90
N ASN A 122 -1.81 8.92 -4.81
CA ASN A 122 -1.50 10.24 -5.37
C ASN A 122 -1.47 11.39 -4.33
N LYS A 123 -0.47 11.41 -3.45
CA LYS A 123 -0.28 12.41 -2.37
C LYS A 123 -1.41 12.50 -1.32
N HIS A 124 -2.39 11.61 -1.39
CA HIS A 124 -3.45 11.43 -0.40
C HIS A 124 -3.32 10.07 0.26
N TYR A 125 -4.03 9.87 1.37
CA TYR A 125 -4.16 8.56 2.02
C TYR A 125 -5.63 8.22 2.23
N THR A 126 -5.94 6.93 2.20
CA THR A 126 -7.28 6.41 2.44
C THR A 126 -7.68 6.55 3.90
N VAL A 127 -8.88 7.03 4.15
CA VAL A 127 -9.52 7.05 5.47
C VAL A 127 -10.91 6.47 5.33
N ILE A 128 -11.35 5.65 6.27
CA ILE A 128 -12.75 5.22 6.33
C ILE A 128 -13.42 5.93 7.48
N ASP A 129 -14.28 6.88 7.14
CA ASP A 129 -15.12 7.60 8.08
C ASP A 129 -16.42 6.83 8.34
N GLU A 130 -16.91 6.84 9.58
CA GLU A 130 -18.14 6.12 9.93
C GLU A 130 -19.40 6.69 9.24
N LYS A 131 -19.41 7.99 8.94
CA LYS A 131 -20.53 8.69 8.30
C LYS A 131 -20.36 8.74 6.79
N GLU A 132 -19.17 9.12 6.34
CA GLU A 132 -18.87 9.40 4.94
C GLU A 132 -18.27 8.21 4.18
N GLY A 133 -17.92 7.11 4.85
CA GLY A 133 -17.31 5.94 4.22
C GLY A 133 -15.87 6.15 3.79
N LEU A 134 -15.41 5.41 2.77
CA LEU A 134 -14.05 5.55 2.23
C LEU A 134 -13.85 6.94 1.57
N GLN A 135 -12.85 7.67 2.07
CA GLN A 135 -12.45 9.00 1.65
C GLN A 135 -10.94 9.08 1.42
N LEU A 136 -10.49 10.15 0.76
CA LEU A 136 -9.09 10.53 0.67
C LEU A 136 -8.83 11.79 1.50
N ARG A 137 -7.74 11.78 2.27
CA ARG A 137 -7.23 12.95 3.00
C ARG A 137 -5.83 13.29 2.49
N LYS A 138 -5.44 14.56 2.52
CA LYS A 138 -4.10 14.95 2.06
C LYS A 138 -3.07 14.49 3.08
N ILE A 139 -1.93 13.99 2.63
CA ILE A 139 -0.85 13.56 3.55
C ILE A 139 -0.36 14.72 4.44
N SER A 140 -0.40 15.96 3.94
CA SER A 140 -0.11 17.16 4.73
C SER A 140 -0.97 17.29 5.98
N ASP A 141 -2.20 16.76 5.96
CA ASP A 141 -3.15 16.87 7.07
C ASP A 141 -2.75 15.98 8.25
N ALA A 142 -1.89 14.98 8.03
CA ALA A 142 -1.41 14.06 9.07
C ALA A 142 -0.25 14.63 9.92
N ALA A 143 0.24 15.85 9.64
CA ALA A 143 1.26 16.58 10.40
C ALA A 143 2.53 15.77 10.77
N GLY A 144 2.92 14.80 9.94
CA GLY A 144 4.10 13.95 10.18
C GLY A 144 3.91 12.85 11.24
N ASN A 145 2.70 12.68 11.78
CA ASN A 145 2.38 11.63 12.75
C ASN A 145 2.08 10.28 12.08
N TYR A 146 3.01 9.82 11.24
CA TYR A 146 2.87 8.55 10.55
C TYR A 146 4.22 7.88 10.28
N THR A 147 4.18 6.55 10.10
CA THR A 147 5.29 5.75 9.60
C THR A 147 4.94 5.27 8.19
N ILE A 148 5.87 5.44 7.25
CA ILE A 148 5.71 4.98 5.87
C ILE A 148 6.29 3.58 5.78
N LEU A 149 5.55 2.65 5.18
CA LEU A 149 5.95 1.27 4.97
C LEU A 149 5.84 0.94 3.50
N ARG A 150 6.93 0.43 2.95
CA ARG A 150 7.05 0.03 1.55
C ARG A 150 7.78 -1.28 1.46
N ARG A 151 7.28 -2.17 0.61
CA ARG A 151 8.05 -3.34 0.17
C ARG A 151 8.75 -3.06 -1.15
N SER A 152 10.06 -3.27 -1.16
CA SER A 152 10.97 -3.09 -2.29
C SER A 152 10.71 -4.09 -3.43
N GLU A 153 10.16 -5.27 -3.09
CA GLU A 153 9.79 -6.32 -4.03
C GLU A 153 8.27 -6.40 -4.24
N ILE A 154 7.81 -6.11 -5.47
CA ILE A 154 6.58 -6.72 -5.98
C ILE A 154 6.94 -8.19 -6.21
N ARG A 155 6.44 -9.12 -5.38
CA ARG A 155 6.75 -10.55 -5.53
C ARG A 155 6.46 -10.97 -6.98
N GLY A 156 7.52 -11.43 -7.65
CA GLY A 156 7.56 -11.67 -9.10
C GLY A 156 8.74 -10.99 -9.83
N LEU A 157 9.58 -10.21 -9.15
CA LEU A 157 10.79 -9.62 -9.73
C LEU A 157 11.90 -9.52 -8.67
N THR A 158 12.69 -10.58 -8.51
CA THR A 158 14.03 -10.44 -7.92
C THR A 158 14.94 -9.72 -8.91
N SER A 159 15.68 -8.74 -8.41
CA SER A 159 16.79 -8.09 -9.10
C SER A 159 18.03 -8.38 -8.27
N GLU A 160 19.09 -8.91 -8.87
CA GLU A 160 20.35 -9.28 -8.20
C GLU A 160 21.10 -8.11 -7.52
N LYS A 161 20.52 -6.91 -7.42
CA LYS A 161 21.23 -5.70 -6.97
C LYS A 161 20.53 -4.81 -5.94
N GLY A 162 19.39 -5.21 -5.38
CA GLY A 162 18.90 -4.60 -4.12
C GLY A 162 18.75 -3.06 -4.05
N GLU A 163 18.53 -2.36 -5.18
CA GLU A 163 18.35 -0.91 -5.16
C GLU A 163 16.85 -0.54 -5.15
N THR A 164 16.41 0.05 -4.04
CA THR A 164 15.05 0.62 -3.87
C THR A 164 14.94 1.93 -4.66
N VAL A 165 14.32 1.85 -5.84
CA VAL A 165 14.18 2.98 -6.77
C VAL A 165 12.95 3.83 -6.40
N CYS A 166 13.14 4.87 -5.60
CA CYS A 166 12.23 6.01 -5.51
C CYS A 166 12.51 6.97 -6.67
N LEU A 167 11.87 6.82 -7.84
CA LEU A 167 12.05 7.81 -8.91
C LEU A 167 11.16 9.03 -8.67
N ARG A 168 11.84 10.15 -8.45
CA ARG A 168 11.32 11.52 -8.44
C ARG A 168 10.44 11.79 -9.66
N GLN A 169 9.42 12.62 -9.43
CA GLN A 169 8.57 13.21 -10.46
C GLN A 169 9.43 13.86 -11.55
N VAL A 170 9.24 13.43 -12.81
CA VAL A 170 9.67 14.21 -13.97
C VAL A 170 8.59 15.28 -14.16
N GLN A 171 8.95 16.54 -13.89
CA GLN A 171 8.17 17.68 -14.37
C GLN A 171 8.30 17.73 -15.90
N VAL A 172 7.18 17.99 -16.57
CA VAL A 172 7.05 18.21 -18.02
C VAL A 172 7.81 19.45 -18.43
#